data_AF-A0A562FNM0-F1
#
_entry.id   AF-A0A562FNM0-F1
#
_cell.length_a   1.000
_cell.length_b   1.000
_cell.length_c   1.000
_cell.angle_alpha   90.00
_cell.angle_beta   90.00
_cell.angle_gamma   90.00
#
_symmetry.space_group_name_H-M   'P 1'
#
loop_
_entity.id
_entity.type
_entity.pdbx_description
1 polymer ?
#
loop_
_entity_poly.entity_id
_entity_poly.type
_entity_poly.pdbx_seq_one_letter_code
_entity_poly.pdbx_strand_id
1 'polypeptide(L)' 'MTKTASMDVMEALHASVAQELIDRIKSGDATAADISNAIKFLKDNGIEVRVDKNPLMTSLAHQFPVFDNEADTVQ' A
#
# COMPACT_ATOMS: atom_id res chain seq x y z
N MET A 1 18.80 -16.28 -27.95
CA MET A 1 18.96 -16.56 -26.50
C MET A 1 18.45 -15.35 -25.75
N THR A 2 17.25 -15.43 -25.18
CA THR A 2 16.73 -14.40 -24.26
C THR A 2 17.56 -14.48 -22.99
N LYS A 3 18.39 -13.46 -22.78
CA LYS A 3 19.35 -13.39 -21.68
C LYS A 3 18.57 -12.99 -20.42
N THR A 4 17.86 -13.96 -19.81
CA THR A 4 17.15 -13.74 -18.55
C THR A 4 18.20 -13.45 -17.48
N ALA A 5 18.09 -12.30 -16.81
CA ALA A 5 18.94 -11.98 -15.66
C ALA A 5 18.77 -13.05 -14.58
N SER A 6 19.83 -13.38 -13.83
CA SER A 6 19.70 -14.28 -12.68
C SER A 6 18.81 -13.64 -11.61
N MET A 7 18.11 -14.47 -10.84
CA MET A 7 17.19 -13.99 -9.79
C MET A 7 17.92 -13.10 -8.77
N ASP A 8 19.14 -13.46 -8.38
CA ASP A 8 19.97 -12.68 -7.46
C ASP A 8 20.21 -11.23 -7.93
N VAL A 9 20.40 -11.04 -9.24
CA VAL A 9 20.61 -9.70 -9.83
C VAL A 9 19.33 -8.88 -9.81
N MET A 10 18.17 -9.54 -10.00
CA MET A 10 16.87 -8.87 -9.91
C MET A 10 16.52 -8.50 -8.47
N GLU A 11 16.82 -9.34 -7.49
CA GLU A 11 16.63 -9.05 -6.07
C GLU A 11 17.50 -7.88 -5.60
N ALA A 12 18.79 -7.89 -5.98
CA ALA A 12 19.70 -6.79 -5.65
C ALA A 12 19.25 -5.47 -6.29
N LEU A 13 18.75 -5.51 -7.52
CA LEU A 13 18.20 -4.35 -8.21
C LEU A 13 16.93 -3.84 -7.50
N HIS A 14 16.04 -4.74 -7.11
CA HIS A 14 14.81 -4.42 -6.39
C HIS A 14 15.09 -3.74 -5.05
N ALA A 15 16.00 -4.31 -4.26
CA ALA A 15 16.42 -3.74 -2.98
C ALA A 15 17.03 -2.34 -3.15
N SER A 16 17.88 -2.14 -4.16
CA SER A 16 18.52 -0.85 -4.44
C SER A 16 17.50 0.22 -4.85
N VAL A 17 16.55 -0.14 -5.72
CA VAL A 17 15.49 0.76 -6.18
C VAL A 17 14.56 1.15 -5.03
N ALA A 18 14.19 0.20 -4.17
CA ALA A 18 13.37 0.47 -3.00
C ALA A 18 14.06 1.43 -2.03
N GLN A 19 15.36 1.22 -1.77
CA GLN A 19 16.13 2.07 -0.86
C GLN A 19 16.24 3.51 -1.38
N GLU A 20 16.56 3.69 -2.65
CA GLU A 20 16.65 5.02 -3.28
C GLU A 20 15.31 5.78 -3.23
N LEU A 21 14.20 5.09 -3.50
CA LEU A 21 12.85 5.66 -3.37
C LEU A 21 12.55 6.09 -1.93
N ILE A 22 12.91 5.27 -0.94
CA ILE A 22 12.72 5.61 0.48
C ILE A 22 13.53 6.85 0.85
N ASP A 23 14.79 6.92 0.44
CA ASP A 23 15.68 8.02 0.81
C ASP A 23 15.22 9.34 0.19
N ARG A 24 14.79 9.33 -1.08
CA ARG A 24 14.18 10.49 -1.74
C ARG A 24 12.87 10.94 -1.10
N ILE A 25 12.03 10.00 -0.66
CA ILE A 25 10.75 10.32 -0.01
C ILE A 25 11.02 10.92 1.37
N LYS A 26 11.97 10.39 2.13
CA LYS A 26 12.35 10.92 3.45
C LYS A 26 13.06 12.27 3.37
N SER A 27 13.87 12.51 2.33
CA SER A 27 14.56 13.78 2.15
C SER A 27 13.60 14.92 1.73
N GLY A 28 12.43 14.56 1.17
CA GLY A 28 11.46 15.53 0.64
C GLY A 28 11.76 15.98 -0.79
N ASP A 29 12.79 15.41 -1.43
CA ASP A 29 13.15 15.69 -2.83
C ASP A 29 12.39 14.79 -3.83
N ALA A 30 11.57 13.86 -3.32
CA ALA A 30 10.74 13.01 -4.15
C ALA A 30 9.73 13.84 -4.94
N THR A 31 9.78 13.69 -6.27
CA THR A 31 8.78 14.27 -7.16
C THR A 31 7.49 13.46 -7.13
N ALA A 32 6.39 14.03 -7.62
CA ALA A 32 5.13 13.30 -7.78
C ALA A 32 5.27 12.02 -8.64
N ALA A 33 6.24 12.02 -9.57
CA ALA A 33 6.55 10.84 -10.37
C ALA A 33 7.23 9.74 -9.54
N ASP A 34 8.17 10.11 -8.66
CA ASP A 34 8.82 9.18 -7.73
C ASP A 34 7.80 8.53 -6.80
N ILE A 35 6.89 9.34 -6.23
CA ILE A 35 5.80 8.85 -5.36
C ILE A 35 4.88 7.89 -6.13
N SER A 36 4.51 8.24 -7.37
CA SER A 36 3.66 7.39 -8.20
C SER A 36 4.33 6.05 -8.53
N ASN A 37 5.65 6.07 -8.77
CA ASN A 37 6.43 4.86 -9.02
C ASN A 37 6.60 4.03 -7.74
N ALA A 38 6.77 4.65 -6.57
CA ALA A 38 6.79 3.97 -5.28
C ALA A 38 5.47 3.20 -5.04
N ILE A 39 4.33 3.86 -5.27
CA ILE A 39 3.00 3.26 -5.09
C ILE A 39 2.82 2.05 -6.02
N LYS A 40 3.21 2.18 -7.30
CA LYS A 40 3.18 1.06 -8.25
C LYS A 40 4.10 -0.08 -7.82
N PHE A 41 5.32 0.24 -7.40
CA PHE A 41 6.28 -0.74 -6.89
C PHE A 41 5.73 -1.50 -5.69
N LEU A 42 5.08 -0.83 -4.73
CA LEU A 42 4.41 -1.48 -3.60
C LEU A 42 3.29 -2.40 -4.07
N LYS A 43 2.44 -1.92 -4.99
CA LYS A 43 1.32 -2.69 -5.54
C LYS A 43 1.77 -3.95 -6.29
N ASP A 44 2.74 -3.80 -7.19
CA ASP A 44 3.27 -4.89 -8.02
C ASP A 44 3.95 -5.98 -7.18
N ASN A 45 4.43 -5.61 -5.98
CA ASN A 45 5.02 -6.54 -5.00
C ASN A 45 4.03 -7.00 -3.92
N GLY A 46 2.73 -6.71 -4.08
CA GLY A 46 1.68 -7.19 -3.18
C GLY A 46 1.62 -6.49 -1.81
N ILE A 47 2.39 -5.41 -1.62
CA ILE A 47 2.28 -4.52 -0.46
C ILE A 47 1.16 -3.52 -0.76
N GLU A 48 -0.07 -4.01 -0.82
CA GLU A 48 -1.23 -3.13 -0.94
C GLU A 48 -1.61 -2.61 0.44
N VAL A 49 -1.85 -1.30 0.53
CA VAL A 49 -2.49 -0.69 1.70
C VAL A 49 -3.93 -1.19 1.74
N ARG A 50 -4.13 -2.25 2.52
CA ARG A 50 -5.46 -2.80 2.81
C ARG A 50 -6.26 -1.80 3.66
N VAL A 51 -7.15 -1.06 3.00
CA VAL A 51 -8.10 -0.13 3.65
C VAL A 51 -8.98 -0.86 4.66
N ASP A 52 -9.25 -2.14 4.41
CA ASP A 52 -9.97 -3.10 5.26
C ASP A 52 -9.26 -3.43 6.59
N LYS A 53 -7.98 -3.08 6.74
CA LYS A 53 -7.20 -3.34 7.97
C LYS A 53 -6.64 -2.07 8.59
N ASN A 54 -7.28 -0.91 8.42
CA ASN A 54 -6.91 0.26 9.22
C ASN A 54 -7.57 0.16 10.61
N PRO A 55 -6.84 -0.20 11.68
CA PRO A 55 -7.41 -0.36 13.01
C PRO A 55 -8.02 0.95 13.55
N LEU A 56 -7.57 2.10 13.05
CA LEU A 56 -8.12 3.41 13.41
C LEU A 56 -9.52 3.61 12.83
N MET A 57 -9.79 3.11 11.62
CA MET A 57 -11.12 3.18 11.02
C MET A 57 -12.12 2.25 11.73
N THR A 58 -11.69 1.04 12.08
CA THR A 58 -12.51 0.12 12.89
C THR A 58 -12.82 0.71 14.27
N SER A 59 -11.83 1.30 14.92
CA SER A 59 -12.01 1.94 16.24
C SER A 59 -12.92 3.16 16.19
N LEU A 60 -12.91 3.91 15.08
CA LEU A 60 -13.82 5.04 14.88
C LEU A 60 -15.25 4.55 14.60
N ALA A 61 -15.42 3.51 13.79
CA ALA A 61 -16.74 2.94 13.50
C ALA A 61 -17.45 2.43 14.77
N HIS A 62 -16.70 1.82 15.70
CA HIS A 62 -17.25 1.37 16.99
C HIS A 62 -17.62 2.51 17.98
N GLN A 63 -17.20 3.75 17.72
CA GLN A 63 -17.60 4.90 18.54
C GLN A 63 -18.93 5.50 18.09
N PHE A 64 -19.44 5.11 16.92
CA PHE A 64 -20.76 5.55 16.48
C PHE A 64 -21.85 4.62 17.04
N PRO A 65 -22.97 5.18 17.53
CA PRO A 65 -24.12 4.39 17.92
C PRO A 65 -24.64 3.60 16.71
N VAL A 66 -24.90 2.30 16.91
CA VAL A 66 -25.61 1.49 15.94
C VAL A 66 -27.08 1.88 16.01
N PHE A 67 -27.60 2.43 14.91
CA PHE A 67 -29.03 2.68 14.78
C PHE A 67 -29.69 1.39 14.29
N ASP A 68 -30.38 0.69 15.18
CA ASP A 68 -31.30 -0.36 14.78
C ASP A 68 -32.37 0.29 13.91
N ASN A 69 -32.34 0.01 12.60
CA ASN A 69 -33.46 0.34 11.74
C ASN A 69 -34.57 -0.64 12.09
N GLU A 70 -35.62 -0.17 12.77
CA GLU A 70 -36.85 -0.93 13.04
C GLU A 70 -37.67 -1.22 11.76
N ALA A 71 -37.02 -1.50 10.64
CA ALA A 71 -37.65 -1.75 9.34
C ALA A 71 -37.74 -3.25 8.97
N ASP A 72 -37.19 -4.16 9.78
CA ASP A 72 -37.22 -5.61 9.50
C ASP A 72 -38.20 -6.41 10.39
N THR A 73 -39.11 -5.74 11.11
CA THR A 73 -40.26 -6.43 11.71
C THR A 73 -41.43 -6.42 10.73
N VAL A 74 -41.29 -7.19 9.65
CA VAL A 74 -42.44 -7.62 8.86
C VAL A 74 -43.27 -8.58 9.72
N GLN A 75 -44.53 -8.20 9.88
CA GLN A 75 -45.58 -8.83 10.68
C GLN A 75 -45.97 -10.22 10.16
#